data_AF-A0A3L7PD81-F1
#
_entry.id   AF-A0A3L7PD81-F1
#
_cell.length_a   1.000
_cell.length_b   1.000
_cell.length_c   1.000
_cell.angle_alpha   90.00
_cell.angle_beta   90.00
_cell.angle_gamma   90.00
#
_symmetry.space_group_name_H-M   'P 1'
#
loop_
_entity.id
_entity.type
_entity.pdbx_description
1 polymer ?
#
loop_
_entity_poly.entity_id
_entity_poly.type
_entity_poly.pdbx_seq_one_letter_code
_entity_poly.pdbx_strand_id
1 'polypeptide(L)' 'MLALKGNQSSLQTDMQTLFEQGMETNFAGLKHSVHASSETAHGRTEERTCHVIEIPPDHPQRAA' A
#
# COMPACT_ATOMS: atom_id res chain seq x y z
N MET A 1 -1.47 3.48 -7.73
CA MET A 1 -2.91 3.38 -8.02
C MET A 1 -3.40 2.05 -7.44
N LEU A 2 -4.13 2.08 -6.31
CA LEU A 2 -4.77 0.89 -5.74
C LEU A 2 -6.02 0.58 -6.57
N ALA A 3 -5.96 -0.45 -7.43
CA ALA A 3 -7.11 -0.91 -8.20
C ALA A 3 -7.77 -2.07 -7.46
N LEU A 4 -8.95 -1.83 -6.88
CA LEU A 4 -9.79 -2.85 -6.25
C LEU A 4 -11.02 -3.11 -7.13
N LYS A 5 -11.50 -4.36 -7.17
CA LYS A 5 -12.69 -4.75 -7.95
C LYS A 5 -13.91 -3.99 -7.41
N GLY A 6 -14.59 -3.23 -8.27
CA GLY A 6 -15.57 -2.19 -7.91
C GLY A 6 -16.89 -2.62 -7.26
N ASN A 7 -16.95 -3.76 -6.56
CA ASN A 7 -18.13 -4.21 -5.82
C ASN A 7 -18.02 -4.03 -4.29
N GLN A 8 -16.92 -3.44 -3.79
CA GLN A 8 -16.74 -3.09 -2.38
C GLN A 8 -16.18 -1.67 -2.24
N SER A 9 -17.04 -0.66 -2.42
CA SER A 9 -16.65 0.76 -2.37
C SER A 9 -16.09 1.19 -1.01
N SER A 10 -16.55 0.60 0.09
CA SER A 10 -16.00 0.82 1.43
C SER A 10 -14.57 0.27 1.56
N LEU A 11 -14.31 -0.95 1.09
CA LEU A 11 -12.97 -1.54 1.11
C LEU A 11 -11.94 -0.69 0.38
N GLN A 12 -12.29 -0.17 -0.80
CA GLN A 12 -11.38 0.69 -1.54
C GLN A 12 -11.05 1.96 -0.77
N THR A 13 -12.06 2.60 -0.21
CA THR A 13 -11.88 3.83 0.59
C THR A 13 -11.03 3.56 1.83
N ASP A 14 -11.29 2.47 2.54
CA ASP A 14 -10.57 2.11 3.76
C ASP A 14 -9.09 1.80 3.47
N MET A 15 -8.81 0.99 2.44
CA MET A 15 -7.42 0.65 2.06
C MET A 15 -6.65 1.85 1.55
N GLN A 16 -7.31 2.73 0.79
CA GLN A 16 -6.69 3.96 0.32
C GLN A 16 -6.36 4.88 1.50
N THR A 17 -7.30 5.07 2.42
CA THR A 17 -7.09 5.89 3.63
C THR A 17 -5.95 5.34 4.49
N LEU A 18 -5.90 4.03 4.72
CA LEU A 18 -4.82 3.38 5.48
C LEU A 18 -3.45 3.65 4.83
N PHE A 19 -3.37 3.53 3.50
CA PHE A 19 -2.12 3.72 2.79
C PHE A 19 -1.68 5.20 2.76
N GLU A 20 -2.61 6.13 2.56
CA GLU A 20 -2.36 7.57 2.57
C GLU A 20 -1.88 8.04 3.95
N GLN A 21 -2.57 7.64 5.03
CA GLN A 21 -2.14 7.90 6.41
C GLN A 21 -0.76 7.30 6.70
N GLY A 22 -0.51 6.08 6.20
CA GLY A 22 0.81 5.47 6.24
C GLY A 22 1.86 6.34 5.57
N MET A 23 1.62 6.84 4.36
CA MET A 23 2.58 7.71 3.67
C MET A 23 2.85 9.02 4.43
N GLU A 24 1.81 9.68 4.94
CA GLU A 24 1.94 10.93 5.71
C GLU A 24 2.76 10.76 6.99
N THR A 25 2.66 9.58 7.62
CA THR A 25 3.34 9.25 8.87
C THR A 25 4.62 8.44 8.67
N ASN A 26 5.08 8.26 7.43
CA ASN A 26 6.18 7.36 7.07
C ASN A 26 6.01 5.93 7.66
N PHE A 27 4.78 5.45 7.63
CA PHE A 27 4.30 4.16 8.12
C PHE A 27 4.61 3.91 9.61
N ALA A 28 4.74 4.98 10.40
CA ALA A 28 5.01 4.89 11.82
C ALA A 28 3.87 4.14 12.54
N GLY A 29 4.23 3.16 13.38
CA GLY A 29 3.26 2.33 14.10
C GLY A 29 2.55 1.27 13.24
N LEU A 30 2.75 1.27 11.92
CA LEU A 30 2.24 0.23 11.03
C LEU A 30 3.33 -0.82 10.78
N LYS A 31 2.93 -2.09 10.84
CA LYS A 31 3.80 -3.18 10.39
C LYS A 31 3.88 -3.13 8.87
N HIS A 32 5.00 -2.63 8.36
CA HIS A 32 5.24 -2.46 6.93
C HIS A 32 6.57 -3.09 6.50
N SER A 33 6.63 -3.50 5.24
CA SER A 33 7.84 -3.97 4.56
C SER A 33 8.02 -3.19 3.27
N VAL A 34 9.26 -2.91 2.91
CA VAL A 34 9.60 -2.21 1.66
C VAL A 34 10.43 -3.12 0.79
N HIS A 35 10.07 -3.19 -0.49
CA HIS A 35 10.87 -3.86 -1.51
C HIS A 35 11.18 -2.87 -2.62
N ALA A 36 12.46 -2.64 -2.87
CA ALA A 36 12.93 -1.79 -3.96
C ALA A 36 13.64 -2.65 -5.01
N SER A 37 13.36 -2.39 -6.28
CA SER A 37 14.08 -2.98 -7.40
C SER A 37 14.51 -1.90 -8.39
N SER A 38 15.66 -2.13 -9.03
CA SER A 38 16.21 -1.30 -10.09
C SER A 38 16.56 -2.19 -11.26
N GLU A 39 16.06 -1.86 -12.43
CA GLU A 39 16.29 -2.61 -13.67
C GLU A 39 16.81 -1.65 -14.74
N THR A 40 17.92 -2.00 -15.38
CA THR A 40 18.46 -1.24 -16.52
C THR A 40 18.32 -2.06 -17.80
N ALA A 41 17.49 -1.60 -18.72
CA ALA A 41 17.25 -2.23 -20.01
C ALA A 41 17.09 -1.18 -21.12
N HIS A 42 17.65 -1.45 -22.30
CA HIS A 42 17.57 -0.58 -23.48
C HIS A 42 17.95 0.89 -23.23
N GLY A 43 18.95 1.14 -22.37
CA GLY A 43 19.41 2.49 -22.04
C GLY A 43 18.48 3.26 -21.10
N ARG A 44 17.46 2.61 -20.53
CA ARG A 44 16.59 3.16 -19.49
C ARG A 44 16.86 2.44 -18.17
N THR A 45 16.83 3.19 -17.07
CA THR A 45 16.78 2.63 -15.72
C THR A 45 15.39 2.84 -15.17
N GLU A 46 14.76 1.76 -14.72
CA GLU A 46 13.49 1.77 -14.03
C GLU A 46 13.72 1.45 -12.55
N GLU A 47 13.16 2.28 -11.67
CA GLU A 47 13.18 2.07 -10.23
C GLU A 47 11.74 1.83 -9.77
N ARG A 48 11.52 0.74 -9.03
CA ARG A 48 10.22 0.40 -8.44
C ARG A 48 10.38 0.27 -6.94
N THR A 49 9.52 0.95 -6.19
CA THR A 49 9.41 0.78 -4.73
C THR A 49 8.01 0.29 -4.39
N CYS A 50 7.94 -0.86 -3.72
CA CYS A 50 6.72 -1.49 -3.29
C CYS A 50 6.65 -1.46 -1.75
N HIS A 51 5.60 -0.85 -1.22
CA HIS A 51 5.29 -0.89 0.21
C HIS A 51 4.20 -1.92 0.47
N VAL A 52 4.46 -2.83 1.40
CA VAL A 52 3.49 -3.80 1.89
C VAL A 52 3.13 -3.42 3.32
N ILE A 53 1.85 -3.24 3.60
CA ILE A 53 1.34 -2.90 4.93
C ILE A 53 0.47 -4.06 5.38
N GLU A 54 0.72 -4.57 6.59
CA GLU A 54 -0.21 -5.48 7.22
C GLU A 54 -1.43 -4.69 7.73
N ILE A 55 -2.63 -5.12 7.36
CA ILE A 55 -3.87 -4.50 7.85
C ILE A 55 -3.87 -4.57 9.39
N PRO A 56 -3.99 -3.44 10.11
CA PRO A 56 -4.04 -3.43 11.57
C PRO A 56 -5.21 -4.25 12.14
N PRO A 57 -5.06 -4.84 13.35
CA PRO A 57 -6.09 -5.68 13.97
C PRO A 57 -7.43 -4.98 14.19
N ASP A 58 -7.41 -3.68 14.42
CA ASP A 58 -8.54 -2.79 14.68
C ASP A 58 -9.14 -2.16 13.41
N HIS A 59 -8.58 -2.48 12.24
CA HIS A 59 -9.05 -1.93 10.98
C HIS A 59 -10.40 -2.54 10.57
N PRO A 60 -11.37 -1.77 10.02
CA PRO A 60 -12.70 -2.25 9.65
C PRO A 60 -12.74 -3.52 8.80
N GLN A 61 -11.73 -3.69 7.94
CA GLN A 61 -11.58 -4.84 7.05
C GLN A 61 -11.11 -6.14 7.72
N ARG A 62 -10.69 -6.11 9.00
CA ARG A 62 -10.42 -7.31 9.80
C ARG A 62 -11.57 -7.73 10.71
N ALA A 63 -12.55 -6.85 10.89
CA ALA A 63 -13.71 -7.10 11.75
C ALA A 63 -14.87 -7.82 11.03
N ALA A 64 -14.70 -8.15 9.74
CA ALA A 64 -15.69 -8.81 8.89
C ALA A 64 -15.45 -10.32 8.76
#